data_AF-A0A967GNZ0-F1
#
_entry.id   AF-A0A967GNZ0-F1
#
_cell.length_a   1.000
_cell.length_b   1.000
_cell.length_c   1.000
_cell.angle_alpha   90.00
_cell.angle_beta   90.00
_cell.angle_gamma   90.00
#
_symmetry.space_group_name_H-M   'P 1'
#
loop_
_entity.id
_entity.type
_entity.pdbx_description
1 polymer ?
#
loop_
_entity_poly.entity_id
_entity_poly.type
_entity_poly.pdbx_seq_one_letter_code
_entity_poly.pdbx_strand_id
1 'polypeptide(L)'
;MHSLHGEGQLDPEGDPAHTEVWLHDGGLVRGNLLDATGDTLKVATDFSRAPLAIPLARCRALVFPRNGQDEEPEQDLGKLDRIAAGGLSLPGTITATGGTLPSFHPIGCEAPLPPAAAPDLTLTRSLPSDRHYQRAAALLHTTTRESLPVS
;
A
#
# COMPACT_ATOMS: atom_id res chain seq x y z
N MET A 1 -31.91 21.59 35.11
CA MET A 1 -31.87 20.11 35.04
C MET A 1 -31.59 19.74 33.59
N HIS A 2 -30.75 18.72 33.39
CA HIS A 2 -30.14 18.21 32.14
C HIS A 2 -28.83 18.87 31.70
N SER A 3 -27.72 18.13 31.91
CA SER A 3 -26.92 17.49 30.85
C SER A 3 -25.57 17.08 31.46
N LEU A 4 -25.40 15.80 31.81
CA LEU A 4 -24.61 14.79 31.09
C LEU A 4 -23.10 15.13 31.07
N HIS A 5 -22.38 14.53 32.04
CA HIS A 5 -20.93 14.33 31.96
C HIS A 5 -20.63 13.43 30.76
N GLY A 6 -20.09 14.01 29.69
CA GLY A 6 -19.42 13.27 28.64
C GLY A 6 -17.98 13.02 29.06
N GLU A 7 -17.63 11.75 29.22
CA GLU A 7 -16.27 11.28 29.40
C GLU A 7 -15.43 11.75 28.20
N GLY A 8 -14.46 12.63 28.46
CA GLY A 8 -13.46 13.04 27.49
C GLY A 8 -12.53 11.86 27.21
N GLN A 9 -12.81 11.19 26.10
CA GLN A 9 -11.96 10.23 25.44
C GLN A 9 -10.53 10.81 25.31
N LEU A 10 -9.54 10.08 25.83
CA LEU A 10 -8.13 10.41 25.67
C LEU A 10 -7.78 10.25 24.18
N ASP A 11 -7.81 11.34 23.43
CA ASP A 11 -7.16 11.39 22.12
C ASP A 11 -5.65 11.21 22.35
N PRO A 12 -4.99 10.20 21.76
CA PRO A 12 -3.54 10.16 21.72
C PRO A 12 -3.09 11.15 20.64
N GLU A 13 -3.13 12.44 20.95
CA GLU A 13 -2.49 13.48 20.15
C GLU A 13 -0.98 13.27 20.27
N GLY A 14 -0.44 12.42 19.39
CA GLY A 14 0.98 12.17 19.26
C GLY A 14 1.65 13.40 18.66
N ASP A 15 2.78 13.82 19.23
CA ASP A 15 3.62 14.85 18.64
C ASP A 15 3.99 14.43 17.20
N PRO A 16 3.57 15.19 16.17
CA PRO A 16 3.77 14.83 14.77
C PRO A 16 5.24 14.82 14.33
N ALA A 17 6.17 15.23 15.19
CA ALA A 17 7.61 15.32 14.89
C ALA A 17 8.41 14.05 15.16
N HIS A 18 7.86 13.03 15.82
CA HIS A 18 8.62 11.83 16.20
C HIS A 18 8.34 10.61 15.31
N THR A 19 9.37 9.77 15.13
CA THR A 19 9.24 8.44 14.57
C THR A 19 8.60 7.51 15.60
N GLU A 20 7.61 6.72 15.17
CA GLU A 20 7.01 5.67 15.98
C GLU A 20 7.59 4.29 15.60
N VAL A 21 8.08 3.56 16.60
CA VAL A 21 8.51 2.16 16.48
C VAL A 21 7.51 1.27 17.21
N TRP A 22 6.74 0.52 16.43
CA TRP A 22 5.77 -0.43 16.95
C TRP A 22 6.44 -1.80 17.08
N LEU A 23 6.44 -2.38 18.27
CA LEU A 23 7.03 -3.68 18.58
C LEU A 23 6.00 -4.81 18.45
N HIS A 24 6.47 -6.04 18.22
CA HIS A 24 5.60 -7.23 18.13
C HIS A 24 4.86 -7.56 19.43
N ASP A 25 5.39 -7.14 20.57
CA ASP A 25 4.75 -7.30 21.89
C ASP A 25 3.69 -6.23 22.17
N GLY A 26 3.40 -5.36 21.20
CA GLY A 26 2.47 -4.25 21.34
C GLY A 26 3.09 -3.00 21.97
N GLY A 27 4.38 -3.05 22.33
CA GLY A 27 5.11 -1.87 22.79
C GLY A 27 5.25 -0.80 21.71
N LEU A 28 5.29 0.45 22.15
CA LEU A 28 5.46 1.62 21.30
C LEU A 28 6.63 2.45 21.83
N VAL A 29 7.61 2.74 20.97
CA VAL A 29 8.68 3.69 21.25
C VAL A 29 8.53 4.88 20.33
N ARG A 30 8.51 6.09 20.90
CA ARG A 30 8.47 7.35 20.16
C ARG A 30 9.77 8.11 20.36
N GLY A 31 10.33 8.62 19.27
CA GLY A 31 11.54 9.44 19.33
C GLY A 31 12.12 9.78 17.95
N ASN A 32 13.31 10.34 17.94
CA ASN A 32 14.00 10.70 16.70
C ASN A 32 14.85 9.51 16.23
N LEU A 33 14.55 8.97 15.05
CA LEU A 33 15.39 7.94 14.45
C LEU A 33 16.75 8.55 14.08
N LEU A 34 17.82 8.00 14.65
CA LEU A 34 19.18 8.44 14.39
C LEU A 34 19.85 7.60 13.29
N ASP A 35 19.58 6.30 13.31
CA ASP A 35 20.29 5.32 12.48
C ASP A 35 19.44 4.05 12.34
N ALA A 36 19.51 3.41 11.18
CA ALA A 36 18.89 2.14 10.86
C ALA A 36 19.87 1.33 10.01
N THR A 37 20.85 0.71 10.66
CA THR A 37 21.92 -0.03 10.00
C THR A 37 22.02 -1.45 10.54
N GLY A 38 22.23 -2.42 9.64
CA GLY A 38 22.19 -3.84 9.97
C GLY A 38 20.83 -4.23 10.53
N ASP A 39 20.83 -4.97 11.65
CA ASP A 39 19.61 -5.49 12.30
C ASP A 39 19.12 -4.62 13.48
N THR A 40 19.54 -3.35 13.56
CA THR A 40 19.25 -2.48 14.71
C THR A 40 18.83 -1.06 14.31
N LEU A 41 17.80 -0.56 14.97
CA LEU A 41 17.39 0.84 14.95
C LEU A 41 17.96 1.57 16.16
N LYS A 42 18.47 2.79 15.98
CA LYS A 42 18.83 3.69 17.08
C LYS A 42 17.85 4.84 17.16
N VAL A 43 17.15 4.95 18.28
CA VAL A 43 16.12 5.97 18.51
C VAL A 43 16.52 6.82 19.70
N ALA A 44 16.66 8.14 19.51
CA ALA A 44 16.77 9.08 20.61
C ALA A 44 15.39 9.37 21.18
N THR A 45 15.22 9.22 22.49
CA THR A 45 13.95 9.40 23.20
C THR A 45 14.14 10.36 24.37
N ASP A 46 13.13 11.13 24.73
CA ASP A 46 13.25 12.16 25.78
C ASP A 46 13.50 11.59 27.18
N PHE A 47 13.11 10.33 27.43
CA PHE A 47 13.27 9.68 28.73
C PHE A 47 14.62 8.95 28.90
N SER A 48 15.45 8.87 27.85
CA SER A 48 16.73 8.19 27.89
C SER A 48 17.87 9.13 27.50
N ARG A 49 18.94 9.14 28.29
CA ARG A 49 20.15 9.94 28.00
C ARG A 49 20.97 9.36 26.84
N ALA A 50 20.82 8.06 26.55
CA ALA A 50 21.48 7.38 25.45
C ALA A 50 20.44 6.87 24.45
N PRO A 51 20.73 6.84 23.14
CA PRO A 51 19.82 6.28 22.15
C PRO A 51 19.47 4.82 22.46
N LEU A 52 18.19 4.47 22.31
CA LEU A 52 17.72 3.10 22.42
C LEU A 52 18.12 2.33 21.18
N ALA A 53 18.80 1.19 21.36
CA ALA A 53 19.08 0.23 20.31
C ALA A 53 17.97 -0.84 20.28
N ILE A 54 17.12 -0.79 19.25
CA ILE A 54 15.98 -1.67 19.07
C ILE A 54 16.28 -2.66 17.95
N PRO A 55 16.26 -4.00 18.20
CA PRO A 55 16.42 -4.97 17.13
C PRO A 55 15.28 -4.88 16.11
N LEU A 56 15.60 -4.84 14.82
CA LEU A 56 14.61 -4.82 13.73
C LEU A 56 13.69 -6.04 13.76
N ALA A 57 14.21 -7.21 14.16
CA ALA A 57 13.43 -8.43 14.31
C ALA A 57 12.30 -8.35 15.38
N ARG A 58 12.33 -7.32 16.25
CA ARG A 58 11.25 -7.06 17.21
C ARG A 58 10.25 -6.02 16.72
N CYS A 59 10.52 -5.38 15.59
CA CYS A 59 9.71 -4.29 15.05
C CYS A 59 8.61 -4.83 14.14
N ARG A 60 7.37 -4.49 14.48
CA ARG A 60 6.19 -4.72 13.64
C ARG A 60 6.05 -3.64 12.57
N ALA A 61 6.29 -2.38 12.92
CA ALA A 61 6.15 -1.26 12.00
C ALA A 61 7.01 -0.06 12.43
N LEU A 62 7.38 0.75 11.43
CA LEU A 62 8.04 2.05 11.60
C LEU A 62 7.19 3.11 10.92
N VAL A 63 6.81 4.15 11.67
CA VAL A 63 6.04 5.29 11.15
C VAL A 63 6.89 6.53 11.29
N PHE A 64 7.24 7.15 10.17
CA PHE A 64 8.01 8.39 10.17
C PHE A 64 7.10 9.60 10.39
N PRO A 65 7.58 10.65 11.06
CA PRO A 65 6.84 11.88 11.21
C PRO A 65 6.53 12.47 9.83
N ARG A 66 5.29 12.86 9.61
CA ARG A 66 4.89 13.52 8.37
C ARG A 66 5.37 14.98 8.45
N ASN A 67 6.45 15.29 7.74
CA ASN A 67 6.80 16.68 7.46
C ASN A 67 5.65 17.25 6.61
N GLY A 68 4.95 18.27 7.11
CA GLY A 68 3.69 18.78 6.55
C GLY A 68 3.79 19.45 5.17
N GLN A 69 4.44 18.83 4.18
CA GLN A 69 4.52 19.33 2.80
C GLN A 69 4.30 18.28 1.70
N ASP A 70 4.15 16.99 2.03
CA ASP A 70 3.66 16.01 1.07
C ASP A 70 2.34 15.44 1.57
N GLU A 71 1.25 16.20 1.41
CA GLU A 71 0.01 15.55 1.04
C GLU A 71 0.28 14.93 -0.34
N GLU A 72 0.82 13.70 -0.36
CA GLU A 72 0.68 12.86 -1.54
C GLU A 72 -0.80 12.97 -1.92
N PRO A 73 -1.13 13.39 -3.15
CA PRO A 73 -2.52 13.60 -3.53
C PRO A 73 -3.25 12.32 -3.16
N GLU A 74 -4.22 12.42 -2.24
CA GLU A 74 -4.89 11.26 -1.66
C GLU A 74 -5.32 10.38 -2.82
N GLN A 75 -4.58 9.29 -3.02
CA GLN A 75 -4.75 8.50 -4.22
C GLN A 75 -6.11 7.83 -4.06
N ASP A 76 -7.07 8.23 -4.89
CA ASP A 76 -8.41 7.67 -4.87
C ASP A 76 -8.31 6.18 -5.19
N LEU A 77 -8.22 5.36 -4.15
CA LEU A 77 -8.05 3.91 -4.25
C LEU A 77 -9.22 3.26 -4.99
N GLY A 78 -10.38 3.94 -5.05
CA GLY A 78 -11.54 3.52 -5.82
C GLY A 78 -11.35 3.62 -7.33
N LYS A 79 -10.35 4.38 -7.80
CA LYS A 79 -9.99 4.49 -9.22
C LYS A 79 -8.89 3.54 -9.65
N LEU A 80 -8.33 2.74 -8.73
CA LEU A 80 -7.29 1.76 -9.03
C LEU A 80 -7.87 0.39 -9.38
N ASP A 81 -7.08 -0.40 -10.09
CA ASP A 81 -7.39 -1.79 -10.33
C ASP A 81 -7.31 -2.57 -9.01
N ARG A 82 -7.96 -3.73 -8.96
CA ARG A 82 -7.97 -4.58 -7.76
C ARG A 82 -7.59 -6.02 -8.10
N ILE A 83 -6.79 -6.62 -7.22
CA ILE A 83 -6.60 -8.06 -7.13
C ILE A 83 -7.27 -8.56 -5.84
N ALA A 84 -7.94 -9.70 -5.89
CA ALA A 84 -8.56 -10.32 -4.73
C ALA A 84 -8.40 -11.84 -4.73
N ALA A 85 -8.11 -12.41 -3.55
CA ALA A 85 -8.05 -13.85 -3.28
C ALA A 85 -8.10 -14.07 -1.76
N GLY A 86 -8.69 -15.18 -1.29
CA GLY A 86 -8.75 -15.54 0.12
C GLY A 86 -9.45 -14.52 1.01
N GLY A 87 -10.40 -13.76 0.47
CA GLY A 87 -11.07 -12.65 1.16
C GLY A 87 -10.23 -11.39 1.33
N LEU A 88 -8.98 -11.37 0.83
CA LEU A 88 -8.13 -10.18 0.79
C LEU A 88 -8.32 -9.47 -0.56
N SER A 89 -8.28 -8.13 -0.54
CA SER A 89 -8.31 -7.33 -1.76
C SER A 89 -7.32 -6.17 -1.67
N LEU A 90 -6.48 -6.05 -2.69
CA LEU A 90 -5.42 -5.05 -2.78
C LEU A 90 -5.63 -4.14 -3.99
N PRO A 91 -5.50 -2.81 -3.83
CA PRO A 91 -5.47 -1.87 -4.94
C PRO A 91 -4.10 -1.85 -5.64
N GLY A 92 -4.09 -1.51 -6.92
CA GLY A 92 -2.88 -1.45 -7.73
C GLY A 92 -3.16 -1.20 -9.21
N THR A 93 -2.24 -1.63 -10.07
CA THR A 93 -2.35 -1.46 -11.53
C THR A 93 -2.18 -2.80 -12.25
N ILE A 94 -3.07 -3.12 -13.19
CA ILE A 94 -2.99 -4.29 -14.05
C ILE A 94 -2.21 -3.93 -15.32
N THR A 95 -1.08 -4.61 -15.52
CA THR A 95 -0.18 -4.40 -16.67
C THR A 95 -0.21 -5.63 -17.59
N ALA A 96 -0.46 -5.41 -18.88
CA ALA A 96 -0.38 -6.49 -19.87
C ALA A 96 1.07 -6.66 -20.32
N THR A 97 1.70 -7.76 -19.89
CA THR A 97 3.12 -8.08 -20.18
C THR A 97 3.29 -9.13 -21.29
N GLY A 98 2.21 -9.50 -21.98
CA GLY A 98 2.24 -10.47 -23.09
C GLY A 98 2.26 -11.95 -22.67
N GLY A 99 2.04 -12.25 -21.39
CA GLY A 99 1.88 -13.62 -20.87
C GLY A 99 0.42 -14.12 -20.84
N THR A 100 0.19 -15.30 -20.27
CA THR A 100 -1.14 -15.92 -20.14
C THR A 100 -2.06 -15.21 -19.14
N LEU A 101 -1.48 -14.50 -18.18
CA LEU A 101 -2.18 -13.64 -17.23
C LEU A 101 -1.50 -12.27 -17.20
N PRO A 102 -2.26 -11.18 -16.97
CA PRO A 102 -1.65 -9.88 -16.76
C PRO A 102 -0.89 -9.86 -15.43
N SER A 103 0.15 -9.03 -15.36
CA SER A 103 0.87 -8.74 -14.12
C SER A 103 0.08 -7.72 -13.29
N PHE A 104 0.26 -7.77 -11.98
CA PHE A 104 -0.34 -6.81 -11.05
C PHE A 104 0.74 -6.06 -10.31
N HIS A 105 0.66 -4.73 -10.25
CA HIS A 105 1.57 -3.86 -9.53
C HIS A 105 0.87 -3.30 -8.30
N PRO A 106 1.09 -3.88 -7.10
CA PRO A 106 0.53 -3.34 -5.87
C PRO A 106 1.13 -1.97 -5.53
N ILE A 107 0.35 -1.13 -4.86
CA ILE A 107 0.85 0.14 -4.31
C ILE A 107 2.01 -0.15 -3.35
N GLY A 108 3.10 0.60 -3.49
CA GLY A 108 4.29 0.48 -2.63
C GLY A 108 5.26 -0.63 -3.03
N CYS A 109 4.97 -1.43 -4.06
CA CYS A 109 5.93 -2.40 -4.59
C CYS A 109 6.83 -1.79 -5.66
N GLU A 110 8.08 -2.25 -5.75
CA GLU A 110 9.07 -1.76 -6.72
C GLU A 110 8.78 -2.21 -8.16
N ALA A 111 8.16 -3.39 -8.34
CA ALA A 111 7.90 -3.98 -9.66
C ALA A 111 6.55 -4.72 -9.72
N PRO A 112 5.96 -4.88 -10.93
CA PRO A 112 4.79 -5.73 -11.14
C PRO A 112 5.11 -7.20 -10.86
N LEU A 113 4.17 -7.88 -10.21
CA LEU A 113 4.26 -9.30 -9.87
C LEU A 113 3.26 -10.12 -10.70
N PRO A 114 3.64 -11.31 -11.19
CA PRO A 114 2.69 -12.24 -11.77
C PRO A 114 1.82 -12.80 -10.63
N PRO A 115 0.49 -12.70 -10.71
CA PRO A 115 -0.37 -13.32 -9.71
C PRO A 115 -0.23 -14.84 -9.77
N ALA A 116 -0.11 -15.47 -8.60
CA ALA A 116 -0.17 -16.92 -8.50
C ALA A 116 -1.60 -17.41 -8.77
N ALA A 117 -1.74 -18.56 -9.43
CA ALA A 117 -3.04 -19.15 -9.67
C ALA A 117 -3.71 -19.52 -8.33
N ALA A 118 -4.91 -19.00 -8.11
CA ALA A 118 -5.79 -19.37 -6.99
C ALA A 118 -7.22 -19.56 -7.52
N PRO A 119 -8.00 -20.49 -6.96
CA PRO A 119 -9.34 -20.81 -7.47
C PRO A 119 -10.32 -19.63 -7.38
N ASP A 120 -10.08 -18.69 -6.47
CA ASP A 120 -10.89 -17.49 -6.23
C ASP A 120 -10.19 -16.19 -6.67
N LEU A 121 -9.08 -16.30 -7.41
CA LEU A 121 -8.34 -15.14 -7.90
C LEU A 121 -9.23 -14.30 -8.82
N THR A 122 -9.45 -13.05 -8.42
CA THR A 122 -10.19 -12.07 -9.21
C THR A 122 -9.31 -10.85 -9.48
N LEU A 123 -9.28 -10.42 -10.75
CA LEU A 123 -8.69 -9.15 -11.17
C LEU A 123 -9.80 -8.26 -11.71
N THR A 124 -9.97 -7.08 -11.14
CA THR A 124 -10.97 -6.09 -11.56
C THR A 124 -10.26 -4.84 -12.04
N ARG A 125 -10.50 -4.47 -13.31
CA ARG A 125 -9.95 -3.24 -13.87
C ARG A 125 -10.86 -2.06 -13.55
N SER A 126 -10.30 -0.99 -13.01
CA SER A 126 -10.96 0.30 -12.93
C SER A 126 -10.85 0.96 -14.30
N LEU A 127 -12.02 1.27 -14.89
CA LEU A 127 -12.09 1.89 -16.20
C LEU A 127 -12.57 3.34 -16.06
N PRO A 128 -12.00 4.29 -16.82
CA PRO A 128 -12.48 5.67 -16.86
C PRO A 128 -13.98 5.74 -17.18
N SER A 129 -14.71 6.56 -16.43
CA SER A 129 -16.18 6.69 -16.55
C SER A 129 -16.64 7.31 -17.87
N ASP A 130 -15.74 7.99 -18.60
CA ASP A 130 -15.99 8.67 -19.87
C ASP A 130 -16.05 7.72 -21.09
N ARG A 131 -15.84 6.40 -20.89
CA ARG A 131 -16.09 5.31 -21.86
C ARG A 131 -15.41 5.45 -23.22
N HIS A 132 -14.41 6.33 -23.37
CA HIS A 132 -13.59 6.42 -24.58
C HIS A 132 -12.55 5.30 -24.59
N TYR A 133 -13.00 4.08 -24.85
CA TYR A 133 -12.10 2.96 -25.08
C TYR A 133 -11.71 2.94 -26.55
N GLN A 134 -10.42 3.10 -26.82
CA GLN A 134 -9.88 2.63 -28.09
C GLN A 134 -9.98 1.10 -28.06
N ARG A 135 -11.05 0.54 -28.63
CA ARG A 135 -11.13 -0.90 -28.81
C ARG A 135 -9.96 -1.31 -29.71
N ALA A 136 -9.14 -2.23 -29.24
CA ALA A 136 -8.23 -2.94 -30.13
C ALA A 136 -9.06 -3.49 -31.29
N ALA A 137 -8.61 -3.29 -32.53
CA ALA A 137 -9.27 -3.85 -33.68
C ALA A 137 -9.44 -5.36 -33.43
N ALA A 138 -10.65 -5.88 -33.58
CA ALA A 138 -10.83 -7.32 -33.55
C ALA A 138 -10.00 -7.87 -34.71
N LEU A 139 -9.03 -8.74 -34.42
CA LEU A 139 -8.22 -9.39 -35.45
C LEU A 139 -8.75 -10.81 -35.64
N LEU A 140 -9.17 -11.12 -36.87
CA LEU A 140 -9.46 -12.48 -37.31
C LEU A 140 -8.15 -13.10 -37.80
N HIS A 141 -7.64 -14.07 -37.05
CA HIS A 141 -6.50 -14.87 -37.47
C HIS A 141 -7.00 -16.03 -38.34
N THR A 142 -6.63 -16.02 -39.63
CA THR A 142 -7.02 -17.07 -40.57
C THR A 142 -6.09 -18.28 -40.47
N THR A 143 -6.53 -19.44 -40.97
CA THR A 143 -5.69 -20.64 -41.08
C THR A 143 -4.50 -20.46 -42.04
N THR A 144 -4.56 -19.43 -42.91
CA THR A 144 -3.46 -18.99 -43.78
C THR A 144 -2.47 -18.05 -43.07
N ARG A 145 -2.64 -17.82 -41.76
CA ARG A 145 -1.84 -16.93 -40.90
C ARG A 145 -1.95 -15.44 -41.22
N GLU A 146 -3.00 -15.03 -41.93
CA GLU A 146 -3.31 -13.62 -42.13
C GLU A 146 -4.07 -13.09 -40.91
N SER A 147 -3.91 -11.80 -40.63
CA SER A 147 -4.69 -11.11 -39.59
C SER A 147 -5.54 -10.05 -40.25
N LEU A 148 -6.86 -10.25 -40.25
CA LEU A 148 -7.82 -9.34 -40.87
C LEU A 148 -8.49 -8.47 -39.79
N PRO A 149 -8.59 -7.15 -39.97
CA PRO A 149 -9.40 -6.33 -39.09
C PRO A 149 -10.88 -6.69 -39.26
N VAL A 150 -11.60 -6.81 -38.16
CA VAL A 150 -13.06 -6.99 -38.12
C VAL A 150 -13.65 -5.76 -37.45
N SER A 151 -14.44 -5.01 -38.22
CA SER A 151 -15.24 -3.86 -37.77
C SER A 151 -16.64 -4.30 -37.38
#